data_AF-A0A641ME93-F1
#
_entry.id   AF-A0A641ME93-F1
#
_cell.length_a   1.000
_cell.length_b   1.000
_cell.length_c   1.000
_cell.angle_alpha   90.00
_cell.angle_beta   90.00
_cell.angle_gamma   90.00
#
_symmetry.space_group_name_H-M   'P 1'
#
loop_
_entity.id
_entity.type
_entity.pdbx_description
1 polymer ?
#
loop_
_entity_poly.entity_id
_entity_poly.type
_entity_poly.pdbx_seq_one_letter_code
_entity_poly.pdbx_strand_id
1 'polypeptide(L)'
;MAKKQEIPMPFFTGDWIRCPELRVLPPDVRGLWMDMLCYMWESVERGVMVMPNGQPCTKEDVVRIIGTDSSGSTDWLNVLIENKVCEVREDGAIYSRRMVKDNLISEKRRLAGKKGGESTKAKVFIPKAEAALPTPQQQPDEVTDPPQLTPEQQEKVEKAKKY
;
A
#
# COMPACT_ATOMS: atom_id res chain seq x y z
N MET A 1 -21.22 16.19 -6.18
CA MET A 1 -20.06 15.27 -6.34
C MET A 1 -19.37 15.18 -4.99
N ALA A 2 -19.11 13.97 -4.46
CA ALA A 2 -18.35 13.84 -3.21
C ALA A 2 -16.96 14.46 -3.43
N LYS A 3 -16.57 15.46 -2.64
CA LYS A 3 -15.22 16.02 -2.69
C LYS A 3 -14.24 14.88 -2.40
N LYS A 4 -13.22 14.72 -3.26
CA LYS A 4 -12.07 13.85 -2.97
C LYS A 4 -11.55 14.31 -1.61
N GLN A 5 -11.53 13.41 -0.62
CA GLN A 5 -10.94 13.72 0.68
C GLN A 5 -9.51 14.22 0.41
N GLU A 6 -9.19 15.42 0.86
CA GLU A 6 -7.84 16.00 0.72
C GLU A 6 -6.90 15.21 1.64
N ILE A 7 -6.26 14.19 1.06
CA ILE A 7 -5.25 13.39 1.76
C ILE A 7 -3.93 14.16 1.61
N PRO A 8 -3.27 14.53 2.73
CA PRO A 8 -2.01 15.23 2.68
C PRO A 8 -0.93 14.37 2.02
N MET A 9 -0.03 15.01 1.27
CA MET A 9 1.12 14.32 0.66
C MET A 9 2.05 13.82 1.77
N PRO A 10 2.35 12.50 1.84
CA PRO A 10 3.36 12.00 2.75
C PRO A 10 4.73 12.48 2.26
N PHE A 11 5.39 13.28 3.10
CA PHE A 11 6.74 13.76 2.82
C PHE A 11 7.75 13.13 3.78
N PHE A 12 8.68 12.36 3.23
CA PHE A 12 9.73 11.69 3.98
C PHE A 12 11.06 12.42 3.77
N THR A 13 11.48 13.18 4.78
CA THR A 13 12.73 13.97 4.76
C THR A 13 13.95 13.12 4.45
N GLY A 14 13.96 11.88 4.94
CA GLY A 14 15.03 10.92 4.68
C GLY A 14 15.22 10.61 3.21
N ASP A 15 14.14 10.54 2.44
CA ASP A 15 14.23 10.21 1.02
C ASP A 15 14.61 11.43 0.20
N TRP A 16 14.20 12.62 0.63
CA TRP A 16 14.68 13.88 0.06
C TRP A 16 16.20 14.06 0.25
N ILE A 17 16.71 13.75 1.44
CA ILE A 17 18.11 13.97 1.79
C ILE A 17 19.02 12.84 1.30
N ARG A 18 18.57 11.58 1.34
CA ARG A 18 19.41 10.40 1.06
C ARG A 18 19.33 9.88 -0.37
N CYS A 19 18.48 10.43 -1.23
CA CYS A 19 18.41 10.02 -2.63
C CYS A 19 19.65 10.53 -3.41
N PRO A 20 20.61 9.66 -3.78
CA PRO A 20 21.87 10.10 -4.39
C PRO A 20 21.62 10.74 -5.76
N GLU A 21 20.72 10.13 -6.55
CA GLU A 21 20.22 10.61 -7.84
C GLU A 21 19.77 12.08 -7.73
N LEU A 22 18.95 12.41 -6.73
CA LEU A 22 18.50 13.79 -6.56
C LEU A 22 19.59 14.70 -5.98
N ARG A 23 20.46 14.20 -5.10
CA ARG A 23 21.44 15.04 -4.37
C ARG A 23 22.58 15.56 -5.22
N VAL A 24 22.95 14.86 -6.29
CA VAL A 24 23.97 15.32 -7.25
C VAL A 24 23.48 16.47 -8.12
N LEU A 25 22.17 16.73 -8.16
CA LEU A 25 21.58 17.78 -8.99
C LEU A 25 21.68 19.17 -8.37
N PRO A 26 21.70 20.22 -9.21
CA PRO A 26 21.61 21.61 -8.76
C PRO A 26 20.41 21.88 -7.83
N PRO A 27 20.54 22.82 -6.87
CA PRO A 27 19.49 23.12 -5.90
C PRO A 27 18.16 23.55 -6.53
N ASP A 28 18.20 24.32 -7.62
CA ASP A 28 17.03 24.76 -8.37
C ASP A 28 16.32 23.60 -9.07
N VAL A 29 17.05 22.71 -9.75
CA VAL A 29 16.47 21.49 -10.38
C VAL A 29 15.82 20.58 -9.34
N ARG A 30 16.41 20.47 -8.14
CA ARG A 30 15.77 19.76 -7.03
C ARG A 30 14.45 20.44 -6.64
N GLY A 31 14.43 21.77 -6.55
CA GLY A 31 13.20 22.53 -6.30
C GLY A 31 12.11 22.25 -7.32
N LEU A 32 12.44 22.28 -8.62
CA LEU A 32 11.50 21.99 -9.71
C LEU A 32 10.94 20.58 -9.63
N TRP A 33 11.78 19.59 -9.28
CA TRP A 33 11.30 18.24 -9.03
C TRP A 33 10.28 18.19 -7.89
N MET A 34 10.42 19.05 -6.90
CA MET A 34 9.51 19.11 -5.77
C MET A 34 8.14 19.67 -6.15
N ASP A 35 8.11 20.69 -7.00
CA ASP A 35 6.88 21.20 -7.60
C ASP A 35 6.20 20.15 -8.49
N MET A 36 6.98 19.37 -9.26
CA MET A 36 6.45 18.23 -10.01
C MET A 36 5.79 17.18 -9.10
N LEU A 37 6.40 16.84 -7.97
CA LEU A 37 5.82 15.90 -7.01
C LEU A 37 4.49 16.40 -6.43
N CYS A 38 4.39 17.71 -6.14
CA CYS A 38 3.14 18.33 -5.72
C CYS A 38 2.06 18.21 -6.81
N TYR A 39 2.40 18.48 -8.07
CA TYR A 39 1.45 18.34 -9.17
C TYR A 39 1.01 16.89 -9.39
N MET A 40 1.95 15.94 -9.41
CA MET A 40 1.67 14.51 -9.53
C MET A 40 0.83 13.95 -8.36
N TRP A 41 0.91 14.59 -7.19
CA TRP A 41 0.05 14.27 -6.06
C TRP A 41 -1.40 14.65 -6.35
N GLU A 42 -1.65 15.86 -6.85
CA GLU A 42 -3.02 16.32 -7.15
C GLU A 42 -3.61 15.72 -8.42
N SER A 43 -2.75 15.20 -9.30
CA SER A 43 -3.10 14.54 -10.55
C SER A 43 -4.23 13.49 -10.40
N VAL A 44 -5.01 13.35 -11.49
CA VAL A 44 -6.08 12.33 -11.61
C VAL A 44 -5.48 10.94 -11.49
N GLU A 45 -4.34 10.70 -12.14
CA GLU A 45 -3.54 9.50 -11.99
C GLU A 45 -2.37 9.78 -11.03
N ARG A 46 -2.45 9.24 -9.81
CA ARG A 46 -1.50 9.55 -8.73
C ARG A 46 -0.08 9.17 -9.13
N GLY A 47 0.84 10.14 -9.06
CA GLY A 47 2.24 9.91 -9.37
C GLY A 47 2.60 10.07 -10.83
N VAL A 48 1.66 10.44 -11.70
CA VAL A 48 1.85 10.61 -13.14
C VAL A 48 1.45 12.03 -13.55
N MET A 49 2.27 12.67 -14.39
CA MET A 49 1.95 13.96 -15.02
C MET A 49 0.92 13.76 -16.11
N VAL A 50 -0.35 13.87 -15.75
CA VAL A 50 -1.45 13.95 -16.70
C VAL A 50 -2.20 15.26 -16.54
N MET A 51 -2.74 15.74 -17.65
CA MET A 51 -3.65 16.87 -17.67
C MET A 51 -4.97 16.51 -16.98
N PRO A 52 -5.79 17.50 -16.56
CA PRO A 52 -7.10 17.23 -15.94
C PRO A 52 -8.07 16.43 -16.84
N ASN A 53 -7.87 16.45 -18.15
CA ASN A 53 -8.61 15.66 -19.13
C ASN A 53 -8.11 14.21 -19.28
N GLY A 54 -7.08 13.81 -18.52
CA GLY A 54 -6.47 12.48 -18.55
C GLY A 54 -5.44 12.26 -19.65
N GLN A 55 -5.11 13.27 -20.46
CA GLN A 55 -4.06 13.16 -21.47
C GLN A 55 -2.66 13.25 -20.82
N PRO A 56 -1.67 12.52 -21.33
CA PRO A 56 -0.29 12.61 -20.84
C PRO A 56 0.28 14.02 -21.08
N CYS A 57 0.92 14.62 -20.08
CA CYS A 57 1.62 15.90 -20.28
C CYS A 57 2.91 15.66 -21.06
N THR A 58 3.11 16.41 -22.15
CA THR A 58 4.40 16.38 -22.86
C THR A 58 5.48 17.10 -22.06
N LYS A 59 6.74 16.98 -22.46
CA LYS A 59 7.86 17.68 -21.81
C LYS A 59 7.65 19.20 -21.81
N GLU A 60 7.15 19.74 -22.92
CA GLU A 60 6.88 21.17 -23.10
C GLU A 60 5.74 21.62 -22.18
N ASP A 61 4.71 20.79 -22.01
CA ASP A 61 3.63 21.05 -21.05
C ASP A 61 4.14 21.08 -19.61
N VAL A 62 4.99 20.12 -19.23
CA VAL A 62 5.59 20.06 -17.89
C VAL A 62 6.40 21.32 -17.61
N VAL A 63 7.26 21.73 -18.54
CA VAL A 63 8.04 22.97 -18.42
C VAL A 63 7.15 24.20 -18.31
N ARG A 64 6.05 24.26 -19.05
CA ARG A 64 5.09 25.37 -18.98
C ARG A 64 4.30 25.41 -17.67
N ILE A 65 4.00 24.25 -17.08
CA ILE A 65 3.26 24.13 -15.83
C ILE A 65 4.15 24.46 -14.63
N ILE A 66 5.37 23.93 -14.61
CA ILE A 66 6.29 24.02 -13.47
C ILE A 66 7.18 25.27 -13.56
N GLY A 67 7.70 25.55 -14.75
CA GLY A 67 8.60 26.68 -15.01
C GLY A 67 9.97 26.25 -15.55
N THR A 68 10.88 27.21 -15.53
CA THR A 68 12.27 27.07 -15.98
C THR A 68 13.22 27.01 -14.80
N ASP A 69 14.44 26.54 -15.05
CA ASP A 69 15.51 26.60 -14.05
C ASP A 69 15.99 28.04 -13.81
N SER A 70 16.95 28.20 -12.90
CA SER A 70 17.50 29.52 -12.55
C SER A 70 18.21 30.22 -13.71
N SER A 71 18.59 29.48 -14.76
CA SER A 71 19.20 30.01 -15.98
C SER A 71 18.18 30.36 -17.07
N GLY A 72 16.89 30.04 -16.85
CA GLY A 72 15.84 30.15 -17.87
C GLY A 72 15.81 28.98 -18.86
N SER A 73 16.58 27.92 -18.61
CA SER A 73 16.59 26.72 -19.44
C SER A 73 15.42 25.79 -19.12
N THR A 74 15.04 25.01 -20.13
CA THR A 74 14.02 23.96 -20.08
C THR A 74 14.64 22.56 -20.01
N ASP A 75 15.98 22.47 -20.08
CA ASP A 75 16.72 21.20 -20.18
C ASP A 75 16.80 20.45 -18.85
N TRP A 76 16.45 21.10 -17.74
CA TRP A 76 16.41 20.50 -16.41
C TRP A 76 15.60 19.20 -16.37
N LEU A 77 14.58 19.08 -17.22
CA LEU A 77 13.75 17.89 -17.30
C LEU A 77 14.49 16.70 -17.91
N ASN A 78 15.35 16.94 -18.91
CA ASN A 78 16.21 15.89 -19.47
C ASN A 78 17.23 15.42 -18.44
N VAL A 79 17.81 16.35 -17.67
CA VAL A 79 18.73 16.03 -16.58
C VAL A 79 18.08 15.13 -15.53
N LEU A 80 16.82 15.37 -15.17
CA LEU A 80 16.07 14.50 -14.25
C LEU A 80 15.87 13.08 -14.79
N ILE A 81 15.53 12.97 -16.08
CA ILE A 81 15.29 11.68 -16.76
C ILE A 81 16.60 10.89 -16.89
N GLU A 82 17.68 11.55 -17.30
CA GLU A 82 19.00 10.95 -17.47
C GLU A 82 19.55 10.44 -16.15
N ASN A 83 19.41 11.24 -15.09
CA ASN A 83 19.82 10.88 -13.73
C ASN A 83 18.82 9.98 -13.01
N LYS A 84 17.83 9.44 -13.75
CA LYS A 84 16.84 8.46 -13.29
C LYS A 84 15.99 8.91 -12.11
N VAL A 85 15.84 10.20 -11.84
CA VAL A 85 14.97 10.69 -10.76
C VAL A 85 13.49 10.43 -11.09
N CYS A 86 13.14 10.57 -12.37
CA CYS A 86 11.82 10.24 -12.92
C CYS A 86 11.94 9.32 -14.14
N GLU A 87 10.81 8.78 -14.57
CA GLU A 87 10.73 7.98 -15.79
C GLU A 87 9.65 8.50 -16.72
N VAL A 88 9.78 8.13 -17.99
CA VAL A 88 8.82 8.42 -19.04
C VAL A 88 8.12 7.12 -19.40
N ARG A 89 6.80 7.13 -19.34
CA ARG A 89 5.95 6.01 -19.74
C ARG A 89 5.88 5.94 -21.27
N GLU A 90 5.41 4.82 -21.82
CA GLU A 90 5.26 4.60 -23.26
C GLU A 90 4.38 5.64 -23.98
N ASP A 91 3.44 6.26 -23.25
CA ASP A 91 2.57 7.34 -23.73
C ASP A 91 3.22 8.74 -23.68
N GLY A 92 4.46 8.84 -23.21
CA GLY A 92 5.19 10.09 -23.04
C GLY A 92 4.97 10.78 -21.70
N ALA A 93 4.11 10.26 -20.81
CA ALA A 93 3.88 10.86 -19.50
C ALA A 93 5.08 10.66 -18.57
N ILE A 94 5.46 11.73 -17.89
CA ILE A 94 6.50 11.66 -16.86
C ILE A 94 5.87 11.23 -15.53
N TYR A 95 6.51 10.29 -14.85
CA TYR A 95 5.99 9.76 -13.60
C TYR A 95 7.06 9.55 -12.53
N SER A 96 6.62 9.60 -11.27
CA SER A 96 7.42 9.25 -10.11
C SER A 96 7.23 7.77 -9.78
N ARG A 97 8.27 6.96 -10.04
CA ARG A 97 8.28 5.51 -9.75
C ARG A 97 7.76 5.18 -8.36
N ARG A 98 8.24 5.93 -7.36
CA ARG A 98 7.88 5.73 -5.98
C ARG A 98 6.41 6.05 -5.72
N MET A 99 5.95 7.22 -6.17
CA MET A 99 4.58 7.64 -5.90
C MET A 99 3.57 6.69 -6.54
N VAL A 100 3.85 6.21 -7.76
CA VAL A 100 3.03 5.19 -8.44
C VAL A 100 3.04 3.88 -7.63
N LYS A 101 4.20 3.39 -7.20
CA LYS A 101 4.31 2.19 -6.36
C LYS A 101 3.54 2.31 -5.03
N ASP A 102 3.69 3.45 -4.35
CA ASP A 102 3.03 3.72 -3.08
C ASP A 102 1.51 3.85 -3.25
N ASN A 103 1.05 4.42 -4.38
CA ASN A 103 -0.36 4.47 -4.73
C ASN A 103 -0.93 3.06 -4.96
N LEU A 104 -0.24 2.20 -5.74
CA LEU A 104 -0.65 0.83 -5.98
C LEU A 104 -0.79 0.02 -4.67
N ILE A 105 0.16 0.20 -3.74
CA ILE A 105 0.09 -0.43 -2.41
C ILE A 105 -1.10 0.10 -1.61
N SER A 106 -1.32 1.42 -1.63
CA SER A 106 -2.42 2.08 -0.91
C SER A 106 -3.78 1.64 -1.44
N GLU A 107 -3.93 1.50 -2.76
CA GLU A 107 -5.15 0.99 -3.39
C GLU A 107 -5.43 -0.46 -3.01
N LYS A 108 -4.42 -1.33 -3.03
CA LYS A 108 -4.56 -2.73 -2.57
C LYS A 108 -4.99 -2.79 -1.11
N ARG A 109 -4.40 -1.96 -0.23
CA ARG A 109 -4.77 -1.88 1.19
C ARG A 109 -6.20 -1.38 1.36
N ARG A 110 -6.62 -0.37 0.58
CA ARG A 110 -7.99 0.17 0.59
C ARG A 110 -9.01 -0.90 0.19
N LEU A 111 -8.74 -1.65 -0.89
CA LEU A 111 -9.60 -2.73 -1.34
C LEU A 111 -9.70 -3.87 -0.31
N ALA A 112 -8.57 -4.28 0.28
CA ALA A 112 -8.56 -5.28 1.34
C ALA A 112 -9.32 -4.81 2.58
N GLY A 113 -9.13 -3.55 2.99
CA GLY A 113 -9.85 -2.93 4.10
C GLY A 113 -11.35 -2.83 3.86
N LYS A 114 -11.77 -2.48 2.63
CA LYS A 114 -13.18 -2.48 2.22
C LYS A 114 -13.79 -3.88 2.33
N LYS A 115 -13.13 -4.89 1.75
CA LYS A 115 -13.58 -6.30 1.80
C LYS A 115 -13.67 -6.81 3.24
N GLY A 116 -12.66 -6.51 4.06
CA GLY A 116 -12.65 -6.84 5.49
C GLY A 116 -13.82 -6.18 6.23
N GLY A 117 -14.02 -4.88 6.03
CA GLY A 117 -15.13 -4.13 6.62
C GLY A 117 -16.51 -4.66 6.20
N GLU A 118 -16.70 -5.01 4.93
CA GLU A 118 -17.92 -5.66 4.44
C GLU A 118 -18.14 -7.01 5.10
N SER A 119 -17.10 -7.83 5.23
CA SER A 119 -17.19 -9.14 5.91
C SER A 119 -17.56 -9.01 7.39
N THR A 120 -17.01 -8.02 8.11
CA THR A 120 -17.35 -7.75 9.51
C THR A 120 -18.78 -7.24 9.64
N LYS A 121 -19.21 -6.32 8.77
CA LYS A 121 -20.60 -5.84 8.74
C LYS A 121 -21.59 -6.98 8.48
N ALA A 122 -21.29 -7.89 7.56
CA ALA A 122 -22.10 -9.07 7.33
C ALA A 122 -22.22 -9.95 8.57
N LYS A 123 -21.13 -10.19 9.31
CA LYS A 123 -21.15 -10.96 10.57
C LYS A 123 -21.91 -10.28 11.72
N VAL A 124 -21.90 -8.95 11.76
CA VAL A 124 -22.61 -8.17 12.79
C VAL A 124 -24.10 -8.05 12.47
N PHE A 125 -24.48 -8.02 11.19
CA PHE A 125 -25.86 -7.85 10.74
C PHE A 125 -26.60 -9.17 10.48
N ILE A 126 -25.90 -10.31 10.38
CA ILE A 126 -26.51 -11.62 10.62
C ILE A 126 -26.77 -11.68 12.14
N PRO A 127 -28.04 -11.66 12.60
CA PRO A 127 -28.30 -11.89 14.01
C PRO A 127 -27.72 -13.26 14.35
N LYS A 128 -27.17 -13.39 15.56
CA LYS A 128 -26.90 -14.67 16.21
C LYS A 128 -28.21 -15.47 16.35
N ALA A 129 -28.72 -15.99 15.24
CA ALA A 129 -29.95 -16.78 15.14
C ALA A 129 -29.65 -18.29 15.09
N GLU A 130 -28.39 -18.68 14.95
CA GLU A 130 -27.94 -20.08 15.06
C GLU A 130 -26.85 -20.22 16.12
N ALA A 131 -27.20 -19.90 17.36
CA ALA A 131 -26.55 -20.47 18.54
C ALA A 131 -27.61 -20.81 19.59
N ALA A 132 -28.66 -21.47 19.12
CA ALA A 132 -29.61 -22.20 19.96
C ALA A 132 -29.96 -23.49 19.20
N LEU A 133 -28.97 -24.38 19.08
CA LEU A 133 -29.29 -25.80 18.90
C LEU A 133 -29.97 -26.24 20.21
N PRO A 134 -31.15 -26.89 20.16
CA PRO A 134 -31.78 -27.42 21.35
C PRO A 134 -30.82 -28.43 21.98
N THR A 135 -30.49 -28.22 23.25
CA THR A 135 -29.82 -29.20 24.09
C THR A 135 -30.66 -30.49 24.04
N PRO A 136 -30.15 -31.62 23.54
CA PRO A 136 -30.82 -32.88 23.76
C PRO A 136 -30.77 -33.15 25.26
N GLN A 137 -31.96 -33.23 25.88
CA GLN A 137 -32.10 -33.65 27.26
C GLN A 137 -31.43 -35.01 27.45
N GLN A 138 -30.54 -35.08 28.45
CA GLN A 138 -29.90 -36.31 28.89
C GLN A 138 -30.97 -37.33 29.32
N GLN A 139 -31.02 -38.47 28.65
CA GLN A 139 -31.39 -39.73 29.30
C GLN A 139 -30.16 -40.23 30.08
N PRO A 140 -30.34 -40.85 31.26
CA PRO A 140 -29.22 -41.28 32.10
C PRO A 140 -28.61 -42.57 31.53
N ASP A 141 -27.58 -42.44 30.69
CA ASP A 141 -26.76 -43.58 30.27
C ASP A 141 -25.59 -43.79 31.24
N GLU A 142 -25.68 -44.91 31.94
CA GLU A 142 -24.64 -45.86 32.33
C GLU A 142 -23.16 -45.39 32.21
N VAL A 143 -22.50 -45.30 33.37
CA VAL A 143 -21.07 -45.01 33.51
C VAL A 143 -20.27 -46.11 32.81
N THR A 144 -19.63 -45.78 31.70
CA THR A 144 -18.55 -46.59 31.14
C THR A 144 -17.23 -45.87 31.40
N ASP A 145 -16.40 -46.49 32.23
CA ASP A 145 -15.06 -46.03 32.58
C ASP A 145 -14.17 -45.85 31.34
N PRO A 146 -13.20 -44.92 31.34
CA PRO A 146 -12.17 -44.86 30.31
C PRO A 146 -11.38 -46.17 30.25
N PRO A 147 -10.95 -46.65 29.06
CA PRO A 147 -10.13 -47.85 28.97
C PRO A 147 -8.84 -47.70 29.78
N GLN A 148 -8.64 -48.59 30.75
CA GLN A 148 -7.41 -48.67 31.54
C GLN A 148 -6.24 -49.07 30.62
N LEU A 149 -5.09 -48.41 30.76
CA LEU A 149 -3.86 -48.79 30.06
C LEU A 149 -3.45 -50.22 30.44
N THR A 150 -3.03 -51.01 29.46
CA THR A 150 -2.51 -52.37 29.67
C THR A 150 -1.18 -52.34 30.44
N PRO A 151 -0.86 -53.41 31.22
CA PRO A 151 0.35 -53.48 32.05
C PRO A 151 1.66 -53.24 31.27
N GLU A 152 1.70 -53.62 29.99
CA GLU A 152 2.85 -53.40 29.11
C GLU A 152 3.12 -51.91 28.81
N GLN A 153 2.09 -51.06 28.88
CA GLN A 153 2.23 -49.62 28.64
C GLN A 153 2.76 -48.89 29.87
N GLN A 154 2.52 -49.42 31.08
CA GLN A 154 3.04 -48.86 32.34
C GLN A 154 4.54 -49.13 32.51
N GLU A 155 5.02 -50.33 32.15
CA GLU A 155 6.45 -50.68 32.27
C GLU A 155 7.35 -49.86 31.33
N LYS A 156 6.83 -49.48 30.14
CA LYS A 156 7.54 -48.61 29.20
C LYS A 156 7.68 -47.18 29.71
N VAL A 157 6.69 -46.68 30.46
CA VAL A 157 6.72 -45.33 31.05
C VAL A 157 7.64 -45.28 32.27
N GLU A 158 7.76 -46.36 33.05
CA GLU A 158 8.74 -46.44 34.16
C GLU A 158 10.19 -46.57 33.68
N LYS A 159 10.46 -47.36 32.63
CA LYS A 159 11.82 -47.46 32.06
C LYS A 159 12.30 -46.15 31.42
N ALA A 160 11.39 -45.33 30.91
CA ALA A 160 11.71 -44.02 30.32
C ALA A 160 12.00 -42.92 31.35
N LYS A 161 11.64 -43.11 32.63
CA LYS A 161 11.91 -42.14 33.71
C LYS A 161 13.21 -42.35 34.46
N LYS A 162 13.96 -43.43 34.17
CA LYS A 162 15.15 -43.84 34.94
C LYS A 162 16.50 -43.64 34.21
N TYR A 163 16.53 -42.86 33.14
CA TYR A 163 17.76 -42.36 32.51
C TYR A 163 17.65 -40.87 32.24
#